data_AF-A0A847PNL2-F1
#
_entry.id   AF-A0A847PNL2-F1
#
_cell.length_a   1.000
_cell.length_b   1.000
_cell.length_c   1.000
_cell.angle_alpha   90.00
_cell.angle_beta   90.00
_cell.angle_gamma   90.00
#
_symmetry.space_group_name_H-M   'P 1'
#
loop_
_entity.id
_entity.type
_entity.pdbx_description
1 polymer ?
#
loop_
_entity_poly.entity_id
_entity_poly.type
_entity_poly.pdbx_seq_one_letter_code
_entity_poly.pdbx_strand_id
1 'polypeptide(L)'
;MVGLGKWKLDVSLPLLRVQPVLTIEDKNGQYAFTVDASGFGISPEIHLLEAKEDENSLVIKAQLPMLNTGDVEARLNFDEVTCIGEVNVPMFGKVTVKGVKVG
;
A
#
# COMPACT_ATOMS: atom_id res chain seq x y z
N MET A 1 6.51 15.00 -0.70
CA MET A 1 5.43 14.01 -0.73
C MET A 1 5.35 13.32 -2.07
N VAL A 2 6.11 12.23 -2.18
CA VAL A 2 6.06 11.23 -3.26
C VAL A 2 4.73 10.46 -3.22
N GLY A 3 4.24 10.09 -4.40
CA GLY A 3 3.15 9.11 -4.55
C GLY A 3 1.74 9.62 -4.31
N LEU A 4 1.52 10.93 -4.15
CA LEU A 4 0.17 11.49 -3.96
C LEU A 4 -0.76 11.15 -5.13
N GLY A 5 -2.02 10.83 -4.80
CA GLY A 5 -3.07 10.48 -5.75
C GLY A 5 -3.69 9.11 -5.45
N LYS A 6 -4.46 8.61 -6.42
CA LYS A 6 -5.14 7.33 -6.33
C LYS A 6 -4.45 6.31 -7.23
N TRP A 7 -4.24 5.12 -6.70
CA TRP A 7 -3.50 4.05 -7.33
C TRP A 7 -4.34 2.79 -7.32
N LYS A 8 -4.70 2.29 -8.50
CA LYS A 8 -5.30 0.96 -8.62
C LYS A 8 -4.17 -0.05 -8.56
N LEU A 9 -4.13 -0.81 -7.47
CA LEU A 9 -3.13 -1.83 -7.22
C LEU A 9 -3.59 -3.18 -7.77
N ASP A 10 -2.64 -4.04 -8.07
CA ASP A 10 -2.79 -5.46 -8.38
C ASP A 10 -1.88 -6.21 -7.39
N VAL A 11 -2.53 -6.89 -6.45
CA VAL A 11 -1.88 -7.66 -5.40
C VAL A 11 -2.19 -9.13 -5.64
N SER A 12 -1.17 -9.91 -5.96
CA SER A 12 -1.30 -11.36 -6.16
C SER A 12 -0.69 -12.10 -4.97
N LEU A 13 -1.55 -12.68 -4.15
CA LEU A 13 -1.19 -13.65 -3.12
C LEU A 13 -1.41 -15.08 -3.66
N PRO A 14 -0.80 -16.12 -3.05
CA PRO A 14 -0.90 -17.51 -3.54
C PRO A 14 -2.34 -18.03 -3.74
N LEU A 15 -3.32 -17.54 -2.97
CA LEU A 15 -4.72 -18.01 -3.02
C LEU A 15 -5.73 -16.89 -3.27
N LEU A 16 -5.27 -15.65 -3.46
CA LEU A 16 -6.13 -14.48 -3.52
C LEU A 16 -5.50 -13.44 -4.43
N ARG A 17 -6.29 -12.92 -5.38
CA ARG A 17 -5.94 -11.72 -6.14
C ARG A 17 -6.92 -10.63 -5.79
N VAL A 18 -6.39 -9.47 -5.40
CA VAL A 18 -7.19 -8.30 -5.06
C VAL A 18 -6.65 -7.10 -5.81
N GLN A 19 -7.56 -6.22 -6.22
CA GLN A 19 -7.22 -4.98 -6.92
C GLN A 19 -7.71 -3.76 -6.15
N PRO A 20 -7.13 -3.49 -4.97
CA PRO A 20 -7.58 -2.36 -4.16
C PRO A 20 -7.18 -1.03 -4.79
N VAL A 21 -7.92 0.03 -4.45
CA VAL A 21 -7.53 1.41 -4.76
C VAL A 21 -6.89 2.01 -3.52
N LEU A 22 -5.60 2.30 -3.60
CA LEU A 22 -4.85 3.04 -2.59
C LEU A 22 -4.92 4.53 -2.89
N THR A 23 -5.44 5.31 -1.96
CA THR A 23 -5.44 6.77 -2.00
C THR A 23 -4.37 7.28 -1.05
N ILE A 24 -3.44 8.09 -1.56
CA ILE A 24 -2.36 8.73 -0.81
C ILE A 24 -2.59 10.23 -0.87
N GLU A 25 -2.79 10.85 0.28
CA GLU A 25 -3.15 12.27 0.40
C GLU A 25 -2.21 12.99 1.37
N ASP A 26 -1.99 14.28 1.13
CA ASP A 26 -1.38 15.19 2.10
C ASP A 26 -2.46 15.73 3.04
N LYS A 27 -2.28 15.48 4.33
CA LYS A 27 -3.12 15.99 5.41
C LYS A 27 -2.26 16.82 6.35
N ASN A 28 -2.15 18.12 6.05
CA ASN A 28 -1.41 19.11 6.84
C ASN A 28 0.08 18.77 7.01
N GLY A 29 0.76 18.33 5.95
CA GLY A 29 2.17 17.96 5.98
C GLY A 29 2.42 16.54 6.49
N GLN A 30 1.37 15.72 6.62
CA GLN A 30 1.47 14.29 6.95
C GLN A 30 0.77 13.42 5.91
N TYR A 31 1.30 12.23 5.69
CA TYR A 31 0.68 11.24 4.81
C TYR A 31 -0.61 10.68 5.41
N ALA A 32 -1.67 10.66 4.61
CA ALA A 32 -2.90 9.92 4.88
C ALA A 32 -3.09 8.83 3.81
N PHE A 33 -3.43 7.62 4.25
CA PHE A 33 -3.66 6.47 3.37
C PHE A 33 -5.06 5.93 3.54
N THR A 34 -5.76 5.73 2.43
CA THR A 34 -7.06 5.03 2.41
C THR A 34 -6.98 3.89 1.41
N VAL A 35 -7.41 2.69 1.80
CA VAL A 35 -7.46 1.52 0.92
C VAL A 35 -8.90 1.09 0.73
N ASP A 36 -9.38 1.15 -0.50
CA ASP A 36 -10.67 0.60 -0.89
C ASP A 36 -10.46 -0.78 -1.54
N ALA A 37 -10.90 -1.82 -0.84
CA ALA A 37 -10.94 -3.20 -1.33
C ALA A 37 -12.36 -3.78 -1.34
N SER A 38 -13.39 -2.92 -1.23
CA SER A 38 -14.80 -3.31 -1.03
C SER A 38 -15.34 -4.24 -2.12
N GLY A 39 -14.86 -4.12 -3.36
CA GLY A 39 -15.18 -5.02 -4.47
C GLY A 39 -14.75 -6.48 -4.28
N PHE A 40 -13.94 -6.77 -3.25
CA PHE A 40 -13.46 -8.10 -2.89
C PHE A 40 -14.04 -8.62 -1.57
N GLY A 41 -15.02 -7.92 -0.99
CA GLY A 41 -15.66 -8.31 0.28
C GLY A 41 -14.75 -8.17 1.50
N ILE A 42 -13.61 -7.49 1.35
CA ILE A 42 -12.65 -7.21 2.42
C ILE A 42 -12.43 -5.70 2.49
N SER A 43 -12.38 -5.15 3.70
CA SER A 43 -11.99 -3.75 3.93
C SER A 43 -10.93 -3.79 5.03
N PRO A 44 -9.66 -4.03 4.68
CA PRO A 44 -8.61 -4.20 5.66
C PRO A 44 -8.40 -2.88 6.41
N GLU A 45 -8.46 -2.94 7.74
CA GLU A 45 -8.03 -1.80 8.55
C GLU A 45 -6.51 -1.71 8.50
N ILE A 46 -5.99 -0.51 8.25
CA ILE A 46 -4.54 -0.25 8.14
C ILE A 46 -4.19 0.83 9.14
N HIS A 47 -3.33 0.51 10.10
CA HIS A 47 -2.82 1.48 11.06
C HIS A 47 -1.44 1.91 10.63
N LEU A 48 -1.32 3.13 10.11
CA LEU A 48 -0.02 3.71 9.75
C LEU A 48 0.81 3.96 11.01
N LEU A 49 2.03 3.44 11.04
CA LEU A 49 3.00 3.69 12.10
C LEU A 49 4.04 4.72 11.66
N GLU A 50 4.57 4.58 10.44
CA GLU A 50 5.62 5.43 9.91
C GLU A 50 5.50 5.51 8.38
N ALA A 51 5.79 6.69 7.82
CA ALA A 51 5.97 6.89 6.39
C ALA A 51 7.24 7.72 6.16
N LYS A 52 8.14 7.22 5.31
CA LYS A 52 9.41 7.87 4.99
C LYS A 52 9.62 7.94 3.48
N GLU A 53 9.95 9.12 2.99
CA GLU A 53 10.34 9.34 1.60
C GLU A 53 11.81 8.96 1.39
N ASP A 54 12.11 8.27 0.29
CA ASP A 54 13.45 7.89 -0.17
C ASP A 54 13.50 8.06 -1.71
N GLU A 55 13.91 9.25 -2.15
CA GLU A 55 13.89 9.67 -3.56
C GLU A 55 12.48 9.57 -4.20
N ASN A 56 12.27 8.61 -5.11
CA ASN A 56 10.98 8.31 -5.73
C ASN A 56 10.25 7.16 -5.03
N SER A 57 10.71 6.77 -3.84
CA SER A 57 10.14 5.69 -3.03
C SER A 57 9.44 6.25 -1.80
N LEU A 58 8.39 5.55 -1.38
CA LEU A 58 7.74 5.71 -0.08
C LEU A 58 7.85 4.40 0.68
N VAL A 59 8.51 4.44 1.83
CA VAL A 59 8.59 3.31 2.75
C VAL A 59 7.55 3.53 3.85
N ILE A 60 6.63 2.59 3.99
CA ILE A 60 5.48 2.63 4.88
C ILE A 60 5.61 1.47 5.86
N LYS A 61 5.56 1.76 7.16
CA LYS A 61 5.32 0.75 8.18
C LYS A 61 3.88 0.88 8.65
N ALA A 62 3.16 -0.22 8.60
CA ALA A 62 1.77 -0.27 9.03
C ALA A 62 1.46 -1.57 9.76
N GLN A 63 0.52 -1.50 10.68
CA GLN A 63 -0.07 -2.68 11.29
C GLN A 63 -1.33 -3.06 10.53
N LEU A 64 -1.46 -4.35 10.21
CA LEU A 64 -2.64 -4.95 9.58
C LEU A 64 -3.27 -5.92 10.59
N PRO A 65 -4.25 -5.48 11.41
CA PRO A 65 -4.80 -6.30 12.50
C PRO A 65 -5.31 -7.66 12.05
N MET A 66 -5.84 -7.75 10.82
CA MET A 66 -6.34 -8.99 10.24
C MET A 66 -5.29 -10.08 10.04
N LEU A 67 -4.02 -9.71 9.91
CA LEU A 67 -2.95 -10.68 9.71
C LEU A 67 -2.50 -11.31 11.04
N ASN A 68 -2.87 -10.73 12.19
CA ASN A 68 -2.35 -11.11 13.52
C ASN A 68 -0.82 -11.26 13.55
N THR A 69 -0.14 -10.63 12.60
CA THR A 69 1.30 -10.56 12.48
C THR A 69 1.74 -9.20 12.96
N GLY A 70 3.00 -9.07 13.39
CA GLY A 70 3.59 -7.78 13.73
C GLY A 70 3.60 -6.81 12.54
N ASP A 71 4.27 -5.67 12.72
CA ASP A 71 4.33 -4.59 11.76
C ASP A 71 4.74 -5.08 10.36
N VAL A 72 4.05 -4.58 9.35
CA VAL A 72 4.30 -4.85 7.94
C VAL A 72 5.02 -3.65 7.34
N GLU A 73 6.10 -3.90 6.62
CA GLU A 73 6.82 -2.88 5.88
C GLU A 73 6.52 -3.02 4.38
N ALA A 74 6.11 -1.91 3.78
CA ALA A 74 5.86 -1.77 2.36
C ALA A 74 6.79 -0.70 1.77
N ARG A 75 7.48 -1.01 0.68
CA ARG A 75 8.22 -0.04 -0.13
C ARG A 75 7.50 0.13 -1.45
N LEU A 76 7.00 1.33 -1.72
CA LEU A 76 6.34 1.69 -2.97
C LEU A 76 7.27 2.61 -3.76
N ASN A 77 7.66 2.21 -4.97
CA ASN A 77 8.41 3.06 -5.89
C ASN A 77 7.42 3.64 -6.90
N PHE A 78 7.43 4.95 -7.07
CA PHE A 78 6.50 5.66 -7.94
C PHE A 78 7.20 6.21 -9.18
N ASP A 79 6.45 6.16 -10.27
CA ASP A 79 6.72 6.85 -11.54
C ASP A 79 5.45 7.65 -11.91
N GLU A 80 5.50 8.49 -12.94
CA GLU A 80 4.42 9.42 -13.30
C GLU A 80 3.02 8.76 -13.37
N VAL A 81 2.97 7.52 -13.88
CA VAL A 81 1.73 6.77 -14.09
C VAL A 81 1.71 5.37 -13.47
N THR A 82 2.84 4.88 -12.95
CA THR A 82 2.93 3.53 -12.38
C THR A 82 3.50 3.53 -10.97
N CYS A 83 3.17 2.50 -10.19
CA CYS A 83 3.87 2.23 -8.95
C CYS A 83 4.24 0.74 -8.86
N ILE A 84 5.42 0.45 -8.31
CA ILE A 84 5.85 -0.91 -8.02
C ILE A 84 6.16 -1.00 -6.54
N GLY A 85 5.37 -1.81 -5.85
CA GLY A 85 5.43 -2.05 -4.43
C GLY A 85 6.02 -3.40 -4.08
N GLU A 86 6.70 -3.45 -2.95
CA GLU A 86 7.09 -4.68 -2.28
C GLU A 86 6.61 -4.62 -0.83
N VAL A 87 5.84 -5.60 -0.42
CA VAL A 87 5.30 -5.72 0.95
C VAL A 87 5.90 -6.97 1.58
N ASN A 88 6.64 -6.80 2.66
CA ASN A 88 7.15 -7.92 3.44
C ASN A 88 6.10 -8.31 4.48
N VAL A 89 5.34 -9.37 4.17
CA VAL A 89 4.31 -9.87 5.07
C VAL A 89 4.90 -10.99 5.93
N PRO A 90 4.88 -10.89 7.27
CA PRO A 90 5.35 -11.97 8.12
C PRO A 90 4.56 -13.25 7.82
N MET A 91 5.22 -14.42 7.87
CA MET A 91 4.67 -15.74 7.50
C MET A 91 4.37 -15.97 6.00
N PHE A 92 4.04 -14.94 5.23
CA PHE A 92 3.71 -15.05 3.80
C PHE A 92 4.86 -14.66 2.85
N GLY A 93 5.90 -14.02 3.39
CA GLY A 93 7.08 -13.61 2.63
C GLY A 93 6.85 -12.32 1.85
N LYS A 94 7.66 -12.13 0.81
CA LYS A 94 7.65 -10.92 -0.01
C LYS A 94 6.52 -10.97 -1.03
N VAL A 95 5.63 -9.98 -0.98
CA VAL A 95 4.51 -9.80 -1.92
C VAL A 95 4.83 -8.61 -2.82
N THR A 96 4.87 -8.83 -4.12
CA THR A 96 5.00 -7.75 -5.10
C THR A 96 3.62 -7.20 -5.43
N VAL A 97 3.53 -5.87 -5.44
CA VAL A 97 2.34 -5.11 -5.80
C VAL A 97 2.67 -4.27 -7.01
N LYS A 98 1.77 -4.23 -7.99
CA LYS A 98 1.89 -3.32 -9.15
C LYS A 98 0.71 -2.39 -9.15
N GLY A 99 0.91 -1.13 -9.49
CA GLY A 99 -0.18 -0.16 -9.52
C GLY A 99 -0.10 0.77 -10.69
N VAL A 100 -1.26 1.30 -11.06
CA VAL A 100 -1.41 2.36 -12.04
C VAL A 100 -2.18 3.52 -11.42
N LYS A 101 -1.80 4.74 -11.78
CA LYS A 101 -2.50 5.92 -11.29
C LYS A 101 -3.90 6.00 -11.90
N VAL A 102 -4.90 6.31 -11.08
CA VAL A 102 -6.32 6.39 -11.46
C VAL A 102 -6.94 7.69 -10.98
N GLY A 103 -6.82 8.74 -11.78
CA GLY A 103 -7.28 10.09 -11.45
C GLY A 103 -6.15 11.11 -11.43
#